data_AF-A0A7G2LUZ7-F1
#
_entry.id   AF-A0A7G2LUZ7-F1
#
_cell.length_a   1.000
_cell.length_b   1.000
_cell.length_c   1.000
_cell.angle_alpha   90.00
_cell.angle_beta   90.00
_cell.angle_gamma   90.00
#
_symmetry.space_group_name_H-M   'P 1'
#
loop_
_entity.id
_entity.type
_entity.pdbx_description
1 polymer ?
#
loop_
_entity_poly.entity_id
_entity_poly.type
_entity_poly.pdbx_seq_one_letter_code
_entity_poly.pdbx_strand_id
1 'polypeptide(L)'
;AVLDLLGQGPNLADTAGDYLKVAGWGIVPALLVMVLKSYLAALERTQVVLWITLLAAVINAMANYALIFGNWGAPELGVMGAAVASVTTQFVSLIGVVIYVLIALPQHSLFVRLWRVDTQM
;
A
#
# COMPACT_ATOMS: atom_id res chain seq x y z
N ALA A 1 -18.19 5.13 17.51
CA ALA A 1 -17.59 5.35 18.85
C ALA A 1 -16.61 6.54 18.88
N VAL A 2 -15.40 6.45 18.30
CA VAL A 2 -14.45 7.61 18.31
C VAL A 2 -14.88 8.72 17.35
N LEU A 3 -15.45 8.38 16.19
CA LEU A 3 -15.93 9.37 15.20
C LEU A 3 -17.19 10.12 15.66
N ASP A 4 -18.06 9.47 16.44
CA ASP A 4 -19.23 10.13 17.05
C ASP A 4 -18.80 11.14 18.12
N LEU A 5 -17.73 10.84 18.87
CA LEU A 5 -17.14 11.76 19.85
C LEU A 5 -16.53 13.01 19.19
N LEU A 6 -16.19 12.94 17.89
CA LEU A 6 -15.71 14.08 17.11
C LEU A 6 -16.85 14.92 16.49
N GLY A 7 -18.10 14.59 16.80
CA GLY A 7 -19.28 15.34 16.34
C GLY A 7 -19.67 15.07 14.88
N GLN A 8 -19.19 13.98 14.27
CA GLN A 8 -19.66 13.58 12.95
C GLN A 8 -21.09 13.02 13.01
N GLY A 9 -21.92 13.35 12.01
CA GLY A 9 -23.26 12.77 11.89
C GLY A 9 -23.20 11.24 11.78
N PRO A 10 -24.19 10.51 12.34
CA PRO A 10 -24.12 9.05 12.53
C PRO A 10 -23.85 8.29 11.22
N ASN A 11 -24.44 8.75 10.12
CA ASN A 11 -24.27 8.15 8.79
C ASN A 11 -22.83 8.29 8.23
N LEU A 12 -22.14 9.38 8.59
CA LEU A 12 -20.77 9.65 8.18
C LEU A 12 -19.77 8.86 9.04
N ALA A 13 -20.06 8.75 10.35
CA ALA A 13 -19.25 8.00 11.30
C ALA A 13 -19.24 6.50 10.99
N ASP A 14 -20.38 5.92 10.60
CA ASP A 14 -20.47 4.51 10.20
C ASP A 14 -19.69 4.24 8.91
N THR A 15 -19.89 5.09 7.88
CA THR A 15 -19.19 4.96 6.60
C THR A 15 -17.67 5.09 6.75
N ALA A 16 -17.21 6.07 7.53
CA ALA A 16 -15.80 6.26 7.81
C ALA A 16 -15.24 5.13 8.70
N GLY A 17 -16.03 4.59 9.62
CA GLY A 17 -15.66 3.43 10.43
C GLY A 17 -15.36 2.20 9.57
N ASP A 18 -16.22 1.90 8.60
CA ASP A 18 -16.00 0.76 7.70
C ASP A 18 -14.84 1.02 6.72
N TYR A 19 -14.69 2.26 6.23
CA TYR A 19 -13.52 2.67 5.45
C TYR A 19 -12.22 2.39 6.22
N LEU A 20 -12.15 2.80 7.48
CA LEU A 20 -10.97 2.65 8.33
C LEU A 20 -10.66 1.18 8.64
N LYS A 21 -11.68 0.32 8.79
CA LYS A 21 -11.48 -1.13 8.96
C LYS A 21 -10.77 -1.73 7.76
N VAL A 22 -11.14 -1.32 6.54
CA VAL A 22 -10.49 -1.80 5.30
C VAL A 22 -9.12 -1.15 5.13
N ALA A 23 -9.02 0.17 5.26
CA ALA A 23 -7.77 0.92 5.12
C ALA A 23 -6.69 0.48 6.13
N GLY A 24 -7.11 0.02 7.32
CA GLY A 24 -6.20 -0.51 8.35
C GLY A 24 -5.33 -1.67 7.86
N TRP A 25 -5.87 -2.54 6.99
CA TRP A 25 -5.10 -3.63 6.38
C TRP A 25 -3.99 -3.14 5.45
N GLY A 26 -4.10 -1.92 4.95
CA GLY A 26 -3.09 -1.27 4.11
C GLY A 26 -1.86 -0.76 4.87
N ILE A 27 -1.95 -0.59 6.19
CA ILE A 27 -0.86 -0.02 7.00
C ILE A 27 0.38 -0.92 6.96
N VAL A 28 0.20 -2.22 7.14
CA VAL A 28 1.31 -3.20 7.13
C VAL A 28 2.07 -3.20 5.80
N PRO A 29 1.43 -3.40 4.62
CA PRO A 29 2.13 -3.37 3.35
C PRO A 29 2.71 -1.99 3.04
N ALA A 30 2.06 -0.89 3.42
CA ALA A 30 2.59 0.46 3.23
C ALA A 30 3.91 0.67 3.97
N LEU A 31 3.99 0.22 5.24
CA LEU A 31 5.22 0.30 6.03
C LEU A 31 6.33 -0.55 5.43
N LEU A 32 6.04 -1.78 5.03
CA LEU A 32 7.03 -2.66 4.38
C LEU A 32 7.57 -2.07 3.08
N VAL A 33 6.69 -1.53 2.23
CA VAL A 33 7.09 -0.81 1.02
C VAL A 33 7.99 0.37 1.36
N MET A 34 7.66 1.13 2.40
CA MET A 34 8.48 2.28 2.82
C MET A 34 9.89 1.85 3.20
N VAL A 35 10.04 0.80 4.02
CA VAL A 35 11.36 0.28 4.42
C VAL A 35 12.17 -0.19 3.21
N LEU A 36 11.57 -0.98 2.32
CA LEU A 36 12.27 -1.48 1.14
C LEU A 36 12.67 -0.36 0.16
N LYS A 37 11.81 0.67 0.00
CA LYS A 37 12.15 1.85 -0.81
C LYS A 37 13.31 2.62 -0.22
N SER A 38 13.32 2.86 1.09
CA SER A 38 14.43 3.53 1.78
C SER A 38 15.74 2.75 1.64
N TYR A 39 15.67 1.43 1.74
CA TYR A 39 16.84 0.56 1.54
C TYR A 39 17.38 0.63 0.10
N LEU A 40 16.51 0.53 -0.91
CA LEU A 40 16.91 0.67 -2.31
C LEU A 40 17.48 2.07 -2.63
N ALA A 41 16.94 3.11 -2.01
CA ALA A 41 17.47 4.46 -2.14
C ALA A 41 18.87 4.59 -1.54
N ALA A 42 19.15 3.94 -0.40
CA ALA A 42 20.47 3.90 0.22
C ALA A 42 21.51 3.16 -0.65
N LEU A 43 21.08 2.19 -1.46
CA LEU A 43 21.91 1.50 -2.45
C LEU A 43 22.03 2.23 -3.79
N GLU A 44 21.69 3.52 -3.83
CA GLU A 44 21.70 4.37 -5.04
C GLU A 44 20.81 3.86 -6.19
N ARG A 45 19.85 2.96 -5.90
CA ARG A 45 18.91 2.38 -6.87
C ARG A 45 17.58 3.15 -6.94
N THR A 46 17.67 4.48 -6.82
CA THR A 46 16.50 5.39 -6.74
C THR A 46 15.62 5.37 -7.99
N GLN A 47 16.22 5.16 -9.17
CA GLN A 47 15.48 5.07 -10.44
C GLN A 47 14.42 3.96 -10.43
N VAL A 48 14.71 2.84 -9.76
CA VAL A 48 13.79 1.71 -9.66
C VAL A 48 12.62 2.05 -8.75
N VAL A 49 12.91 2.67 -7.61
CA VAL A 49 11.90 3.14 -6.66
C VAL A 49 10.92 4.08 -7.35
N LEU A 50 11.41 4.96 -8.23
CA LEU A 50 10.60 5.85 -9.03
C LEU A 50 9.68 5.07 -9.99
N TRP A 51 10.21 4.14 -10.78
CA TRP A 51 9.40 3.33 -11.70
C TRP A 51 8.31 2.53 -11.00
N ILE A 52 8.63 1.90 -9.86
CA ILE A 52 7.64 1.16 -9.06
C ILE A 52 6.57 2.11 -8.51
N THR A 53 6.96 3.29 -8.06
CA THR A 53 6.02 4.30 -7.55
C THR A 53 5.08 4.80 -8.65
N LEU A 54 5.59 5.01 -9.87
CA LEU A 54 4.77 5.39 -11.02
C LEU A 54 3.79 4.28 -11.40
N LEU A 55 4.25 3.03 -11.51
CA LEU A 55 3.39 1.88 -11.77
C LEU A 55 2.30 1.73 -10.70
N ALA A 56 2.67 1.86 -9.42
CA ALA A 56 1.71 1.84 -8.32
C ALA A 56 0.66 2.95 -8.45
N ALA A 57 1.07 4.18 -8.78
CA ALA A 57 0.14 5.29 -8.97
C ALA A 57 -0.84 5.04 -10.13
N VAL A 58 -0.36 4.48 -11.25
CA VAL A 58 -1.21 4.13 -12.39
C VAL A 58 -2.22 3.05 -12.00
N ILE A 59 -1.78 1.98 -11.33
CA ILE A 59 -2.66 0.90 -10.86
C ILE A 59 -3.68 1.45 -9.85
N ASN A 60 -3.26 2.36 -8.98
CA ASN A 60 -4.16 3.02 -8.03
C ASN A 60 -5.23 3.84 -8.74
N ALA A 61 -4.85 4.63 -9.74
CA ALA A 61 -5.79 5.43 -10.52
C ALA A 61 -6.81 4.54 -11.25
N MET A 62 -6.35 3.45 -11.87
CA MET A 62 -7.23 2.48 -12.53
C MET A 62 -8.17 1.79 -11.54
N ALA A 63 -7.66 1.34 -10.39
CA ALA A 63 -8.46 0.68 -9.37
C ALA A 63 -9.50 1.62 -8.76
N ASN A 64 -9.13 2.88 -8.47
CA ASN A 64 -10.06 3.89 -8.02
C ASN A 64 -11.11 4.18 -9.11
N TYR A 65 -10.70 4.27 -10.37
CA TYR A 65 -11.65 4.51 -11.46
C TYR A 65 -12.69 3.39 -11.60
N ALA A 66 -12.26 2.13 -11.47
CA ALA A 66 -13.16 0.98 -11.52
C ALA A 66 -14.07 0.87 -10.28
N LEU A 67 -13.51 1.02 -9.07
CA LEU A 67 -14.22 0.72 -7.82
C LEU A 67 -14.98 1.90 -7.22
N ILE A 68 -14.52 3.15 -7.43
CA ILE A 68 -15.23 4.34 -6.96
C ILE A 68 -16.45 4.59 -7.84
N PHE A 69 -16.25 4.62 -9.16
CA PHE A 69 -17.31 4.98 -10.12
C PHE A 69 -18.10 3.78 -10.67
N GLY A 70 -17.77 2.55 -10.25
CA GLY A 70 -18.43 1.34 -10.73
C GLY A 70 -18.24 1.08 -12.23
N ASN A 71 -17.15 1.60 -12.82
CA ASN A 71 -16.91 1.42 -14.24
C ASN A 71 -16.42 -0.01 -14.55
N TRP A 72 -16.55 -0.45 -15.80
CA TRP A 72 -16.26 -1.83 -16.26
C TRP A 72 -17.16 -2.93 -15.65
N GLY A 73 -18.37 -2.59 -15.21
CA GLY A 73 -19.32 -3.55 -14.65
C GLY A 73 -19.05 -3.91 -13.18
N ALA A 74 -18.17 -3.15 -12.51
CA ALA A 74 -17.95 -3.25 -11.08
C ALA A 74 -19.08 -2.52 -10.30
N PRO A 75 -19.41 -2.96 -9.08
CA PRO A 75 -20.33 -2.21 -8.23
C PRO A 75 -19.74 -0.85 -7.84
N GLU A 76 -20.57 0.19 -7.86
CA GLU A 76 -20.19 1.54 -7.39
C GLU A 76 -20.09 1.51 -5.85
N LEU A 77 -18.86 1.40 -5.34
CA LEU A 77 -18.58 1.29 -3.91
C LEU A 77 -18.23 2.65 -3.27
N GLY A 78 -18.07 3.70 -4.08
CA GLY A 78 -17.77 5.06 -3.62
C GLY A 78 -16.55 5.11 -2.68
N VAL A 79 -16.76 5.60 -1.46
CA VAL A 79 -15.72 5.72 -0.42
C VAL A 79 -15.11 4.35 -0.06
N MET A 80 -15.93 3.29 -0.01
CA MET A 80 -15.43 1.94 0.26
C MET A 80 -14.54 1.43 -0.87
N GLY A 81 -14.91 1.75 -2.12
CA GLY A 81 -14.12 1.44 -3.30
C GLY A 81 -12.73 2.07 -3.24
N ALA A 82 -12.63 3.30 -2.74
CA ALA A 82 -11.35 3.99 -2.54
C ALA A 82 -10.45 3.29 -1.51
N ALA A 83 -11.01 2.79 -0.39
CA ALA A 83 -10.23 2.01 0.58
C ALA A 83 -9.67 0.74 -0.05
N VAL A 84 -10.52 -0.05 -0.71
CA VAL A 84 -10.13 -1.33 -1.34
C VAL A 84 -9.10 -1.10 -2.44
N ALA A 85 -9.30 -0.09 -3.29
CA ALA A 85 -8.34 0.29 -4.34
C ALA A 85 -6.97 0.63 -3.75
N SER A 86 -6.95 1.41 -2.68
CA SER A 86 -5.71 1.84 -2.01
C SER A 86 -4.96 0.67 -1.37
N VAL A 87 -5.67 -0.19 -0.63
CA VAL A 87 -5.09 -1.39 -0.01
C VAL A 87 -4.54 -2.33 -1.08
N THR A 88 -5.32 -2.60 -2.13
CA THR A 88 -4.88 -3.46 -3.24
C THR A 88 -3.64 -2.92 -3.92
N THR A 89 -3.58 -1.60 -4.15
CA THR A 89 -2.40 -0.95 -4.73
C THR A 89 -1.17 -1.11 -3.82
N GLN A 90 -1.33 -0.97 -2.51
CA GLN A 90 -0.23 -1.15 -1.56
C GLN A 90 0.30 -2.59 -1.57
N PHE A 91 -0.58 -3.58 -1.68
CA PHE A 91 -0.18 -4.98 -1.85
C PHE A 91 0.55 -5.22 -3.17
N VAL A 92 0.03 -4.70 -4.29
CA VAL A 92 0.68 -4.81 -5.60
C VAL A 92 2.05 -4.13 -5.58
N SER A 93 2.15 -2.96 -4.95
CA SER A 93 3.43 -2.25 -4.76
C SER A 93 4.40 -3.07 -3.93
N LEU A 94 3.94 -3.67 -2.83
CA LEU A 94 4.76 -4.54 -1.99
C LEU A 94 5.30 -5.72 -2.78
N ILE A 95 4.44 -6.42 -3.50
CA ILE A 95 4.81 -7.57 -4.34
C ILE A 95 5.84 -7.12 -5.39
N GLY A 96 5.59 -5.99 -6.06
CA GLY A 96 6.52 -5.45 -7.07
C GLY A 96 7.90 -5.13 -6.51
N VAL A 97 7.97 -4.48 -5.34
CA VAL A 97 9.25 -4.18 -4.69
C VAL A 97 9.94 -5.47 -4.22
N VAL A 98 9.20 -6.41 -3.62
CA VAL A 98 9.76 -7.69 -3.14
C VAL A 98 10.33 -8.50 -4.30
N ILE A 99 9.59 -8.66 -5.40
CA ILE A 99 10.07 -9.35 -6.61
C ILE A 99 11.33 -8.67 -7.15
N TYR A 100 11.33 -7.35 -7.22
CA TYR A 100 12.50 -6.60 -7.68
C TYR A 100 13.73 -6.87 -6.79
N VAL A 101 13.56 -6.80 -5.47
CA VAL A 101 14.65 -7.07 -4.50
C VAL A 101 15.18 -8.49 -4.66
N LEU A 102 14.31 -9.49 -4.82
CA LEU A 102 14.72 -10.89 -5.00
C LEU A 102 15.52 -11.12 -6.29
N ILE A 103 15.17 -10.43 -7.38
CA ILE A 103 15.83 -10.60 -8.69
C ILE A 103 17.11 -9.76 -8.79
N ALA A 104 17.07 -8.51 -8.31
CA ALA A 104 18.16 -7.54 -8.49
C ALA A 104 19.22 -7.59 -7.38
N LEU A 105 18.87 -8.11 -6.20
CA LEU A 105 19.77 -8.24 -5.05
C LEU A 105 19.84 -9.69 -4.52
N PRO A 106 20.06 -10.72 -5.37
CA PRO A 106 20.11 -12.10 -4.92
C PRO A 106 21.27 -12.38 -3.94
N GLN A 107 22.30 -11.51 -3.94
CA GLN A 107 23.43 -11.58 -3.02
C GLN A 107 23.14 -10.97 -1.64
N HIS A 108 22.11 -10.13 -1.50
CA HIS A 108 21.68 -9.61 -0.21
C HIS A 108 20.54 -10.49 0.32
N SER A 109 20.88 -11.32 1.29
CA SER A 109 19.98 -12.25 1.97
C SER A 109 18.96 -11.54 2.88
N LEU A 110 18.30 -10.48 2.39
CA LEU A 110 17.41 -9.58 3.13
C LEU A 110 16.26 -10.30 3.82
N PHE A 111 15.73 -11.34 3.19
CA PHE A 111 14.62 -12.14 3.74
C PHE A 111 15.07 -13.39 4.51
N VAL A 112 16.37 -13.68 4.58
CA VAL A 112 16.90 -14.91 5.19
C VAL A 112 17.08 -14.76 6.70
N ARG A 113 17.33 -13.53 7.18
CA ARG A 113 17.57 -13.25 8.61
C ARG A 113 16.74 -12.07 9.12
N LEU A 114 15.44 -12.06 8.86
CA LEU A 114 14.53 -11.05 9.44
C LEU A 114 14.60 -10.97 10.98
N TRP A 115 15.04 -12.05 11.63
CA TRP A 115 15.15 -12.15 13.08
C TRP A 115 16.51 -11.74 13.67
N ARG A 116 17.56 -11.58 12.85
CA ARG A 116 18.90 -11.30 13.34
C ARG A 116 19.24 -9.83 13.06
N VAL A 117 19.19 -9.00 14.10
CA VAL A 117 19.67 -7.62 14.03
C VAL A 117 21.14 -7.65 13.61
N ASP A 118 21.45 -6.98 12.50
CA ASP A 118 22.84 -6.87 12.04
C ASP A 118 23.51 -5.78 12.87
N THR A 119 24.34 -6.20 13.83
CA THR A 119 24.98 -5.30 14.81
C THR A 119 26.31 -4.72 14.30
N GLN A 120 26.70 -5.02 13.06
CA GLN A 120 27.93 -4.49 12.48
C GLN A 120 27.58 -3.28 11.59
N MET A 121 27.70 -2.10 12.20
CA MET A 121 27.79 -0.80 11.51
C MET A 121 29.25 -0.44 11.29
#